data_AF-A0A7K8X963-F1
#
_entry.id   AF-A0A7K8X963-F1
#
_cell.length_a   1.000
_cell.length_b   1.000
_cell.length_c   1.000
_cell.angle_alpha   90.00
_cell.angle_beta   90.00
_cell.angle_gamma   90.00
#
_symmetry.space_group_name_H-M   'P 1'
#
loop_
_entity.id
_entity.type
_entity.pdbx_description
1 polymer ?
#
loop_
_entity_poly.entity_id
_entity_poly.type
_entity_poly.pdbx_seq_one_letter_code
_entity_poly.pdbx_strand_id
1 'polypeptide(L)'
;RTSDLNRHRRIHTCKKLYSCGDCGSSFGSSSALRSHRRIHTGVKLYRCGDCGKSFTTTSSLNRHRRLHTGEQPYRCGVCGMSFQ
;
A
#
# COMPACT_ATOMS: atom_id res chain seq x y z
N ARG A 1 3.51 18.40 12.94
CA ARG A 1 4.65 18.67 12.01
C ARG A 1 5.97 18.02 12.45
N THR A 2 6.19 17.76 13.73
CA THR A 2 7.36 17.01 14.27
C THR A 2 7.26 15.49 14.10
N SER A 3 6.05 14.94 14.04
CA SER A 3 5.79 13.51 13.85
C SER A 3 6.21 13.00 12.46
N ASP A 4 5.99 13.80 11.42
CA ASP A 4 6.37 13.48 10.04
C ASP A 4 7.88 13.55 9.81
N LEU A 5 8.56 14.53 10.42
CA LEU A 5 10.01 14.66 10.35
C LEU A 5 10.72 13.51 11.08
N ASN A 6 10.21 13.11 12.24
CA ASN A 6 10.70 11.94 12.96
C ASN A 6 10.44 10.64 12.19
N ARG A 7 9.31 10.53 11.47
CA ARG A 7 9.04 9.40 10.57
C ARG A 7 10.01 9.38 9.38
N HIS A 8 10.29 10.53 8.78
CA HIS A 8 11.23 10.65 7.66
C HIS A 8 12.67 10.31 8.07
N ARG A 9 13.14 10.81 9.23
CA ARG A 9 14.48 10.47 9.77
C ARG A 9 14.70 8.98 10.03
N ARG A 10 13.63 8.21 10.27
CA ARG A 10 13.70 6.74 10.44
C ARG A 10 14.06 6.00 9.15
N ILE A 11 13.82 6.61 7.98
CA ILE A 11 14.20 6.04 6.67
C ILE A 11 15.73 6.07 6.52
N HIS A 12 16.37 7.16 6.95
CA HIS A 12 17.83 7.33 6.87
C HIS A 12 18.61 6.43 7.85
N THR A 13 17.99 5.93 8.91
CA THR A 13 18.69 5.19 9.98
C THR A 13 18.73 3.67 9.78
N CYS A 14 18.12 3.11 8.74
CA CYS A 14 18.03 1.67 8.47
C CYS A 14 17.68 0.80 9.70
N LYS A 15 17.06 1.39 10.74
CA LYS A 15 16.53 0.66 11.89
C LYS A 15 15.22 0.04 11.42
N LYS A 16 15.27 -1.21 11.00
CA LYS A 16 14.09 -2.10 10.88
C LYS A 16 13.41 -2.19 12.25
N LEU A 17 12.52 -1.24 12.57
CA LEU A 17 11.89 -1.14 13.88
C LEU A 17 10.71 -2.11 14.06
N TYR A 18 10.04 -2.48 12.96
CA TYR A 18 8.81 -3.28 13.01
C TYR A 18 8.97 -4.54 12.17
N SER A 19 9.29 -5.65 12.82
CA SER A 19 9.41 -6.98 12.21
C SER A 19 8.13 -7.80 12.35
N CYS A 20 7.86 -8.64 11.36
CA CYS A 20 6.81 -9.63 11.40
C CYS A 20 7.35 -10.92 12.01
N GLY A 21 6.74 -11.38 13.11
CA GLY A 21 7.11 -12.64 13.77
C GLY A 21 6.91 -13.87 12.88
N ASP A 22 5.88 -13.85 12.02
CA ASP A 22 5.52 -15.01 11.18
C ASP A 22 6.46 -15.25 9.98
N CYS A 23 7.19 -14.22 9.50
CA CYS A 23 8.02 -14.37 8.29
C CYS A 23 9.31 -13.54 8.27
N GLY A 24 9.66 -12.86 9.37
CA GLY A 24 10.88 -12.05 9.48
C GLY A 24 10.92 -10.75 8.65
N SER A 25 9.89 -10.49 7.84
CA SER A 25 9.77 -9.25 7.05
C SER A 25 9.79 -8.03 7.96
N SER A 26 10.44 -6.94 7.55
CA SER A 26 10.58 -5.78 8.42
C SER A 26 10.27 -4.48 7.71
N PHE A 27 9.64 -3.56 8.44
CA PHE A 27 8.98 -2.38 7.92
C PHE A 27 9.43 -1.13 8.67
N GLY A 28 9.46 0.01 7.97
CA GLY A 28 9.81 1.31 8.56
C GLY A 28 8.69 1.94 9.39
N SER A 29 7.49 1.35 9.42
CA SER A 29 6.35 1.85 10.21
C SER A 29 5.47 0.72 10.75
N SER A 30 4.84 0.97 11.90
CA SER A 30 3.88 0.05 12.52
C SER A 30 2.64 -0.16 11.65
N SER A 31 2.16 0.87 10.95
CA SER A 31 1.02 0.77 10.02
C SER A 31 1.32 -0.17 8.83
N ALA A 32 2.55 -0.15 8.32
CA ALA A 32 2.98 -1.07 7.26
C ALA A 32 3.05 -2.51 7.78
N LEU A 33 3.64 -2.74 8.97
CA LEU A 33 3.66 -4.07 9.60
C LEU A 33 2.24 -4.60 9.86
N ARG A 34 1.34 -3.77 10.40
CA ARG A 34 -0.06 -4.13 10.65
C ARG A 34 -0.79 -4.50 9.36
N SER A 35 -0.54 -3.78 8.27
CA SER A 35 -1.11 -4.10 6.97
C SER A 35 -0.55 -5.40 6.41
N HIS A 36 0.75 -5.63 6.58
CA HIS A 36 1.43 -6.87 6.21
C HIS A 36 0.90 -8.08 7.00
N ARG A 37 0.58 -7.93 8.28
CA ARG A 37 0.04 -9.05 9.07
C ARG A 37 -1.33 -9.55 8.56
N ARG A 38 -2.05 -8.73 7.78
CA ARG A 38 -3.31 -9.14 7.12
C ARG A 38 -3.08 -10.20 6.03
N ILE A 39 -1.87 -10.32 5.50
CA ILE A 39 -1.57 -11.32 4.48
C ILE A 39 -1.53 -12.72 5.12
N HIS A 40 -0.92 -12.84 6.31
CA HIS A 40 -0.82 -14.10 7.06
C HIS A 40 -2.18 -14.62 7.54
N THR A 41 -3.08 -13.69 7.90
CA THR A 41 -4.44 -14.05 8.32
C THR A 41 -5.38 -14.35 7.14
N GLY A 42 -4.97 -14.06 5.91
CA GLY A 42 -5.80 -14.23 4.71
C GLY A 42 -7.05 -13.32 4.67
N VAL A 43 -7.21 -12.42 5.65
CA VAL A 43 -8.42 -11.59 5.78
C VAL A 43 -8.39 -10.50 4.71
N LYS A 44 -9.15 -10.71 3.63
CA LYS A 44 -9.35 -9.74 2.57
C LYS A 44 -10.57 -8.87 2.89
N LEU A 45 -10.33 -7.80 3.65
CA LEU A 45 -11.37 -6.90 4.16
C LEU A 45 -12.05 -6.04 3.08
N TYR A 46 -11.38 -5.77 1.97
CA TYR A 46 -11.85 -4.79 0.98
C TYR A 46 -12.30 -5.49 -0.29
N ARG A 47 -13.62 -5.62 -0.47
CA ARG A 47 -14.23 -6.26 -1.64
C ARG A 47 -14.54 -5.23 -2.73
N CYS A 48 -14.24 -5.57 -3.97
CA CYS A 48 -14.67 -4.82 -5.14
C CYS A 48 -16.14 -5.12 -5.41
N GLY A 49 -16.96 -4.06 -5.55
CA GLY A 49 -18.38 -4.18 -5.86
C GLY A 49 -18.63 -4.71 -7.28
N ASP A 50 -17.79 -4.35 -8.23
CA ASP A 50 -17.97 -4.66 -9.65
C ASP A 50 -17.70 -6.13 -10.01
N CYS A 51 -16.69 -6.75 -9.39
CA CYS A 51 -16.25 -8.11 -9.73
C CYS A 51 -16.11 -9.05 -8.52
N GLY A 52 -16.42 -8.59 -7.32
CA GLY A 52 -16.36 -9.39 -6.10
C GLY A 52 -14.96 -9.74 -5.61
N LYS A 53 -13.88 -9.31 -6.28
CA LYS A 53 -12.49 -9.57 -5.83
C LYS A 53 -12.18 -8.85 -4.51
N SER A 54 -11.54 -9.55 -3.58
CA SER A 54 -11.20 -9.00 -2.26
C SER A 54 -9.70 -8.73 -2.09
N PHE A 55 -9.37 -7.67 -1.38
CA PHE A 55 -8.01 -7.15 -1.15
C PHE A 55 -7.74 -6.94 0.34
N THR A 56 -6.47 -6.97 0.73
CA THR A 56 -6.01 -6.79 2.12
C THR A 56 -5.86 -5.31 2.51
N THR A 57 -5.74 -4.41 1.52
CA THR A 57 -5.59 -2.96 1.71
C THR A 57 -6.49 -2.15 0.79
N THR A 58 -6.93 -0.98 1.26
CA THR A 58 -7.75 -0.05 0.49
C THR A 58 -7.02 0.47 -0.75
N SER A 59 -5.71 0.72 -0.64
CA SER A 59 -4.89 1.19 -1.77
C SER A 59 -4.87 0.18 -2.91
N SER A 60 -4.78 -1.12 -2.60
CA SER A 60 -4.85 -2.18 -3.59
C SER A 60 -6.22 -2.28 -4.24
N LEU A 61 -7.31 -2.15 -3.46
CA LEU A 61 -8.67 -2.10 -4.01
C LEU A 61 -8.87 -0.89 -4.93
N ASN A 62 -8.41 0.30 -4.53
CA ASN A 62 -8.54 1.51 -5.35
C ASN A 62 -7.77 1.38 -6.66
N ARG A 63 -6.52 0.88 -6.63
CA ARG A 63 -5.76 0.60 -7.85
C ARG A 63 -6.46 -0.43 -8.73
N HIS A 64 -7.04 -1.47 -8.13
CA HIS A 64 -7.82 -2.45 -8.87
C HIS A 64 -9.06 -1.83 -9.53
N ARG A 65 -9.79 -0.95 -8.84
CA ARG A 65 -11.00 -0.32 -9.39
C ARG A 65 -10.71 0.52 -10.64
N ARG A 66 -9.52 1.10 -10.75
CA ARG A 66 -9.08 1.79 -11.97
C ARG A 66 -9.06 0.89 -13.22
N LEU A 67 -8.92 -0.43 -13.04
CA LEU A 67 -8.97 -1.38 -14.16
C LEU A 67 -10.40 -1.50 -14.73
N HIS A 68 -11.42 -1.27 -13.90
CA HIS A 68 -12.81 -1.28 -14.35
C HIS A 68 -13.21 0.04 -15.01
N THR A 69 -12.71 1.15 -14.47
CA THR A 69 -13.05 2.49 -14.98
C THR A 69 -12.16 2.94 -16.14
N GLY A 70 -11.02 2.27 -16.37
CA GLY A 70 -10.03 2.70 -17.35
C GLY A 70 -9.34 4.02 -16.98
N GLU A 71 -9.47 4.49 -15.73
CA GLU A 71 -8.87 5.74 -15.30
C GLU A 71 -7.34 5.68 -15.36
N GLN A 72 -6.75 6.60 -16.12
CA GLN A 72 -5.30 6.80 -16.22
C GLN A 72 -4.91 8.17 -15.62
N PRO A 73 -4.79 8.26 -14.29
CA PRO A 73 -4.55 9.53 -13.60
C PRO A 73 -3.15 10.10 -13.86
N TYR A 74 -2.22 9.30 -14.35
CA TYR A 74 -0.84 9.73 -14.59
C TYR A 74 -0.65 10.04 -16.08
N ARG A 75 -0.77 11.32 -16.45
CA ARG A 75 -0.52 11.77 -17.81
C ARG A 75 0.85 12.40 -17.92
N CYS A 76 1.65 11.93 -18.88
CA CYS A 76 2.90 12.57 -19.24
C CYS A 76 2.62 13.88 -19.98
N GLY A 77 3.12 15.00 -19.43
CA GLY A 77 2.97 16.32 -20.05
C GLY A 77 3.80 16.51 -21.32
N VAL A 78 4.81 15.67 -21.57
CA VAL A 78 5.73 15.78 -22.71
C VAL A 78 5.24 14.98 -23.92
N CYS A 79 4.92 13.69 -23.72
CA CYS A 79 4.46 12.82 -24.81
C CYS A 79 2.95 12.57 -24.82
N GLY A 80 2.20 13.12 -23.85
CA GLY A 80 0.74 12.98 -23.77
C GLY A 80 0.23 11.60 -23.35
N MET A 81 1.11 10.60 -23.25
CA MET A 81 0.76 9.23 -22.85
C MET A 81 0.22 9.19 -21.43
N SER A 82 -0.84 8.42 -21.23
CA SER A 82 -1.49 8.25 -19.94
C SER A 82 -1.20 6.84 -19.39
N PHE A 83 -1.04 6.75 -18.07
CA PHE A 83 -0.62 5.55 -17.34
C PHE A 83 -1.51 5.36 -16.11
N GLN A 84 -1.63 4.10 -15.66
CA GLN A 84 -2.52 3.67 -14.58
C GLN A 84 -1.80 3.40 -13.26
#